data_AF-A0A1Q6RS17-F1
#
_entry.id   AF-A0A1Q6RS17-F1
#
_cell.length_a   1.000
_cell.length_b   1.000
_cell.length_c   1.000
_cell.angle_alpha   90.00
_cell.angle_beta   90.00
_cell.angle_gamma   90.00
#
_symmetry.space_group_name_H-M   'P 1'
#
loop_
_entity.id
_entity.type
_entity.pdbx_description
1 polymer ?
#
loop_
_entity_poly.entity_id
_entity_poly.type
_entity_poly.pdbx_seq_one_letter_code
_entity_poly.pdbx_strand_id
1 'polypeptide(L)'
;MSELVTMYPAQANSPETSLSGALTAAGTTVNVVDGSVLPEAPNLLTIGADGSTAETVLMTAKNGNVLTVTRAQNGTTARAWSAGDVIARYFTAADQTAMQENIKKLNEGKAEKAASPTAGHFAGLDASGNPTDSGKKPGDFAAASHTHTDKADKVKNATAGHFAGLDSSGNLTDSGKKPGDFANASHAHAGYAEVKIFSGVSVAASAWVSDSTYAAYPYAASIACPGVTASHVPEVVFGATEAASGNFAPVALSGSGTVKIYAATKPTAAITVQSITCIKAVS
;
A
#
# COMPACT_ATOMS: atom_id res chain seq x y z
N MET A 1 -12.47 29.04 25.98
CA MET A 1 -13.78 29.54 26.43
C MET A 1 -13.57 30.97 26.88
N SER A 2 -14.29 31.95 26.34
CA SER A 2 -14.13 33.35 26.73
C SER A 2 -14.41 33.52 28.22
N GLU A 3 -13.56 34.26 28.92
CA GLU A 3 -13.75 34.55 30.34
C GLU A 3 -15.02 35.40 30.53
N LEU A 4 -15.96 34.89 31.33
CA LEU A 4 -17.22 35.56 31.64
C LEU A 4 -16.99 36.65 32.69
N VAL A 5 -17.74 37.74 32.58
CA VAL A 5 -17.79 38.80 33.59
C VAL A 5 -18.47 38.25 34.85
N THR A 6 -17.93 38.57 36.02
CA THR A 6 -18.52 38.14 37.30
C THR A 6 -19.90 38.78 37.48
N MET A 7 -20.92 37.96 37.75
CA MET A 7 -22.26 38.40 38.12
C MET A 7 -22.46 38.21 39.62
N TYR A 8 -22.84 39.26 40.32
CA TYR A 8 -23.07 39.21 41.76
C TYR A 8 -24.53 38.89 42.07
N PRO A 9 -24.81 38.00 43.05
CA PRO A 9 -26.19 37.63 43.36
C PRO A 9 -26.98 38.84 43.86
N ALA A 10 -28.21 38.97 43.34
CA ALA A 10 -29.20 39.89 43.88
C ALA A 10 -29.83 39.32 45.16
N GLN A 11 -30.51 40.16 45.92
CA GLN A 11 -31.29 39.75 47.10
C GLN A 11 -32.76 40.08 46.91
N ALA A 12 -33.63 39.15 47.31
CA ALA A 12 -35.07 39.38 47.33
C ALA A 12 -35.40 40.59 48.21
N ASN A 13 -36.34 41.43 47.76
CA ASN A 13 -36.79 42.66 48.42
C ASN A 13 -35.75 43.78 48.54
N SER A 14 -34.54 43.62 47.97
CA SER A 14 -33.45 44.62 47.99
C SER A 14 -33.27 45.24 49.39
N PRO A 15 -32.95 44.44 50.42
CA PRO A 15 -32.92 44.91 51.80
C PRO A 15 -31.93 46.07 51.96
N GLU A 16 -32.36 47.05 52.76
CA GLU A 16 -31.64 48.29 52.98
C GLU A 16 -31.17 48.38 54.41
N THR A 17 -29.98 48.97 54.59
CA THR A 17 -29.47 49.41 55.88
C THR A 17 -28.95 50.83 55.71
N SER A 18 -28.41 51.43 56.76
CA SER A 18 -27.81 52.77 56.69
C SER A 18 -26.40 52.78 57.24
N LEU A 19 -25.64 53.79 56.83
CA LEU A 19 -24.32 54.04 57.37
C LEU A 19 -24.44 54.41 58.86
N SER A 20 -23.70 53.71 59.72
CA SER A 20 -23.65 54.01 61.16
C SER A 20 -22.68 55.15 61.51
N GLY A 21 -21.86 55.57 60.54
CA GLY A 21 -20.92 56.69 60.65
C GLY A 21 -20.65 57.33 59.29
N ALA A 22 -20.09 58.54 59.30
CA ALA A 22 -19.72 59.23 58.05
C ALA A 22 -18.59 58.48 57.31
N LEU A 23 -18.66 58.48 55.99
CA LEU A 23 -17.68 57.89 55.09
C LEU A 23 -17.07 59.01 54.22
N THR A 24 -15.75 59.15 54.26
CA THR A 24 -15.06 60.15 53.42
C THR A 24 -14.98 59.68 51.96
N ALA A 25 -14.68 60.60 51.04
CA ALA A 25 -14.56 60.26 49.61
C ALA A 25 -13.45 59.23 49.31
N ALA A 26 -12.39 59.20 50.12
CA ALA A 26 -11.31 58.22 50.02
C ALA A 26 -11.49 56.99 50.93
N GLY A 27 -12.50 56.98 51.80
CA GLY A 27 -12.72 55.90 52.75
C GLY A 27 -13.11 54.59 52.05
N THR A 28 -12.54 53.48 52.48
CA THR A 28 -12.83 52.13 51.94
C THR A 28 -13.44 51.21 52.99
N THR A 29 -13.61 51.69 54.23
CA THR A 29 -14.28 50.96 55.31
C THR A 29 -15.63 51.62 55.57
N VAL A 30 -16.70 50.88 55.35
CA VAL A 30 -18.07 51.36 55.57
C VAL A 30 -18.63 50.67 56.80
N ASN A 31 -19.01 51.45 57.81
CA ASN A 31 -19.72 50.95 58.96
C ASN A 31 -21.23 51.09 58.71
N VAL A 32 -21.99 50.02 58.89
CA VAL A 32 -23.44 50.00 58.72
C VAL A 32 -24.16 49.74 60.03
N VAL A 33 -25.44 50.08 60.12
CA VAL A 33 -26.27 49.84 61.32
C VAL A 33 -26.54 48.35 61.49
N ASP A 34 -26.91 47.68 60.40
CA ASP A 34 -27.15 46.24 60.36
C ASP A 34 -26.55 45.66 59.08
N GLY A 35 -25.43 44.95 59.20
CA GLY A 35 -24.80 44.27 58.08
C GLY A 35 -25.42 42.90 57.77
N SER A 36 -26.23 42.34 58.67
CA SER A 36 -26.80 40.99 58.49
C SER A 36 -27.78 40.92 57.32
N VAL A 37 -28.41 42.05 56.97
CA VAL A 37 -29.37 42.15 55.85
C VAL A 37 -28.68 42.21 54.49
N LEU A 38 -27.41 42.65 54.44
CA LEU A 38 -26.62 42.75 53.21
C LEU A 38 -26.09 41.37 52.78
N PRO A 39 -25.77 41.14 51.50
CA PRO A 39 -25.32 39.84 51.03
C PRO A 39 -23.88 39.54 51.50
N GLU A 40 -23.39 38.33 51.21
CA GLU A 40 -22.00 37.99 51.45
C GLU A 40 -21.07 38.64 50.42
N ALA A 41 -19.83 38.91 50.84
CA ALA A 41 -18.80 39.46 49.96
C ALA A 41 -18.19 38.35 49.07
N PRO A 42 -17.76 38.68 47.83
CA PRO A 42 -17.86 39.98 47.20
C PRO A 42 -19.26 40.27 46.62
N ASN A 43 -19.71 41.53 46.69
CA ASN A 43 -20.98 41.95 46.06
C ASN A 43 -21.02 43.46 45.78
N LEU A 44 -21.88 43.88 44.84
CA LEU A 44 -22.12 45.29 44.57
C LEU A 44 -23.13 45.85 45.56
N LEU A 45 -22.86 47.03 46.09
CA LEU A 45 -23.81 47.79 46.89
C LEU A 45 -23.95 49.20 46.29
N THR A 46 -25.07 49.84 46.56
CA THR A 46 -25.32 51.23 46.18
C THR A 46 -25.50 52.04 47.45
N ILE A 47 -24.73 53.11 47.58
CA ILE A 47 -24.90 54.13 48.64
C ILE A 47 -25.68 55.30 48.06
N GLY A 48 -26.71 55.75 48.76
CA GLY A 48 -27.61 56.82 48.34
C GLY A 48 -28.77 56.32 47.49
N ALA A 49 -29.97 56.87 47.74
CA ALA A 49 -31.22 56.50 47.07
C ALA A 49 -31.74 57.59 46.09
N ASP A 50 -31.06 58.74 45.98
CA ASP A 50 -31.41 59.79 45.04
C ASP A 50 -30.70 59.56 43.70
N GLY A 51 -31.47 59.27 42.65
CA GLY A 51 -30.95 58.81 41.35
C GLY A 51 -29.96 59.74 40.61
N SER A 52 -29.58 60.88 41.18
CA SER A 52 -28.55 61.79 40.66
C SER A 52 -27.22 61.75 41.44
N THR A 53 -27.16 61.12 42.62
CA THR A 53 -25.95 61.17 43.45
C THR A 53 -25.47 59.85 44.05
N ALA A 54 -26.18 58.75 43.75
CA ALA A 54 -25.84 57.41 44.20
C ALA A 54 -24.45 56.95 43.74
N GLU A 55 -23.77 56.18 44.59
CA GLU A 55 -22.48 55.56 44.30
C GLU A 55 -22.59 54.05 44.33
N THR A 56 -22.09 53.38 43.29
CA THR A 56 -21.95 51.92 43.30
C THR A 56 -20.57 51.57 43.84
N VAL A 57 -20.52 50.67 44.83
CA VAL A 57 -19.30 50.18 45.45
C VAL A 57 -19.25 48.66 45.35
N LEU A 58 -18.05 48.11 45.20
CA LEU A 58 -17.82 46.67 45.30
C LEU A 58 -17.39 46.35 46.73
N MET A 59 -18.26 45.75 47.51
CA MET A 59 -17.89 45.16 48.79
C MET A 59 -17.00 43.95 48.56
N THR A 60 -15.76 44.01 49.01
CA THR A 60 -14.76 42.95 48.86
C THR A 60 -14.63 42.08 50.11
N ALA A 61 -15.01 42.61 51.28
CA ALA A 61 -15.10 41.85 52.52
C ALA A 61 -16.22 42.39 53.42
N LYS A 62 -16.76 41.53 54.28
CA LYS A 62 -17.81 41.84 55.26
C LYS A 62 -17.47 41.14 56.58
N ASN A 63 -17.39 41.90 57.66
CA ASN A 63 -17.21 41.39 59.01
C ASN A 63 -18.27 41.99 59.93
N GLY A 64 -19.41 41.32 60.03
CA GLY A 64 -20.59 41.85 60.73
C GLY A 64 -21.06 43.16 60.11
N ASN A 65 -20.93 44.25 60.87
CA ASN A 65 -21.35 45.61 60.48
C ASN A 65 -20.23 46.43 59.81
N VAL A 66 -19.05 45.86 59.60
CA VAL A 66 -17.90 46.54 58.99
C VAL A 66 -17.64 45.96 57.61
N LEU A 67 -17.76 46.79 56.57
CA LEU A 67 -17.58 46.40 55.17
C LEU A 67 -16.27 46.98 54.63
N THR A 68 -15.54 46.22 53.84
CA THR A 68 -14.44 46.72 53.02
C THR A 68 -14.93 46.85 51.58
N VAL A 69 -14.72 48.02 50.97
CA VAL A 69 -15.25 48.33 49.64
C VAL A 69 -14.19 48.92 48.71
N THR A 70 -14.31 48.59 47.42
CA THR A 70 -13.73 49.36 46.32
C THR A 70 -14.79 50.36 45.83
N ARG A 71 -14.42 51.65 45.82
CA ARG A 71 -15.32 52.77 45.52
C ARG A 71 -15.53 52.97 44.02
N ALA A 72 -16.45 53.87 43.64
CA ALA A 72 -16.59 54.38 42.26
C ALA A 72 -16.72 53.31 41.17
N GLN A 73 -17.58 52.31 41.36
CA GLN A 73 -17.81 51.28 40.36
C GLN A 73 -18.75 51.78 39.25
N ASN A 74 -18.62 51.17 38.08
CA ASN A 74 -19.56 51.33 36.96
C ASN A 74 -19.83 52.79 36.54
N GLY A 75 -18.79 53.63 36.55
CA GLY A 75 -18.87 55.04 36.13
C GLY A 75 -19.43 55.99 37.20
N THR A 76 -19.71 55.52 38.41
CA THR A 76 -20.06 56.38 39.55
C THR A 76 -18.80 57.06 40.13
N THR A 77 -18.99 58.16 40.86
CA THR A 77 -17.89 58.92 41.47
C THR A 77 -17.89 58.74 42.99
N ALA A 78 -16.72 58.45 43.55
CA ALA A 78 -16.56 58.37 45.00
C ALA A 78 -16.77 59.74 45.66
N ARG A 79 -17.62 59.79 46.69
CA ARG A 79 -17.91 61.03 47.43
C ARG A 79 -18.02 60.79 48.93
N ALA A 80 -18.14 61.88 49.68
CA ALA A 80 -18.46 61.80 51.10
C ALA A 80 -19.94 61.44 51.28
N TRP A 81 -20.19 60.57 52.27
CA TRP A 81 -21.50 60.12 52.72
C TRP A 81 -21.62 60.36 54.24
N SER A 82 -22.82 60.71 54.67
CA SER A 82 -23.14 60.98 56.07
C SER A 82 -23.64 59.72 56.77
N ALA A 83 -23.58 59.73 58.11
CA ALA A 83 -24.30 58.73 58.89
C ALA A 83 -25.82 58.84 58.58
N GLY A 84 -26.49 57.70 58.48
CA GLY A 84 -27.90 57.61 58.10
C GLY A 84 -28.14 57.47 56.59
N ASP A 85 -27.15 57.72 55.73
CA ASP A 85 -27.30 57.48 54.29
C ASP A 85 -27.54 56.00 54.03
N VAL A 86 -28.48 55.71 53.13
CA VAL A 86 -28.90 54.35 52.81
C VAL A 86 -27.82 53.63 52.01
N ILE A 87 -27.59 52.36 52.33
CA ILE A 87 -26.80 51.43 51.53
C ILE A 87 -27.57 50.11 51.36
N ALA A 88 -27.62 49.63 50.12
CA ALA A 88 -28.40 48.45 49.78
C ALA A 88 -27.81 47.69 48.59
N ARG A 89 -28.23 46.43 48.41
CA ARG A 89 -27.99 45.67 47.18
C ARG A 89 -29.10 45.96 46.17
N TYR A 90 -28.97 47.03 45.40
CA TYR A 90 -29.85 47.30 44.26
C TYR A 90 -29.34 46.66 42.99
N PHE A 91 -30.22 46.30 42.06
CA PHE A 91 -29.84 45.94 40.70
C PHE A 91 -29.29 47.17 39.98
N THR A 92 -28.03 47.13 39.58
CA THR A 92 -27.31 48.27 39.01
C THR A 92 -27.12 48.09 37.50
N ALA A 93 -26.70 49.17 36.82
CA ALA A 93 -26.27 49.06 35.43
C ALA A 93 -25.11 48.05 35.25
N ALA A 94 -24.25 47.87 36.25
CA ALA A 94 -23.18 46.88 36.22
C ALA A 94 -23.71 45.45 36.07
N ASP A 95 -24.80 45.13 36.78
CA ASP A 95 -25.44 43.81 36.72
C ASP A 95 -25.99 43.54 35.31
N GLN A 96 -26.68 44.52 34.74
CA GLN A 96 -27.22 44.42 33.38
C GLN A 96 -26.11 44.29 32.33
N THR A 97 -25.04 45.10 32.44
CA THR A 97 -23.90 45.05 31.52
C THR A 97 -23.19 43.71 31.60
N ALA A 98 -22.90 43.20 32.80
CA ALA A 98 -22.27 41.90 32.98
C ALA A 98 -23.13 40.77 32.37
N MET A 99 -24.44 40.80 32.58
CA MET A 99 -25.37 39.84 31.98
C MET A 99 -25.36 39.93 30.45
N GLN A 100 -25.47 41.13 29.87
CA GLN A 100 -25.46 41.34 28.43
C GLN A 100 -24.14 40.89 27.78
N GLU A 101 -23.01 41.23 28.39
CA GLU A 101 -21.70 40.81 27.91
C GLU A 101 -21.53 39.30 27.98
N ASN A 102 -21.98 38.66 29.07
CA ASN A 102 -21.93 37.21 29.20
C ASN A 102 -22.81 36.52 28.15
N ILE A 103 -24.03 37.00 27.94
CA ILE A 103 -24.92 36.48 26.89
C ILE A 103 -24.25 36.61 25.53
N LYS A 104 -23.66 37.78 25.22
CA LYS A 104 -22.96 38.01 23.95
C LYS A 104 -21.76 37.07 23.79
N LYS A 105 -20.88 36.98 24.80
CA LYS A 105 -19.70 36.10 24.81
C LYS A 105 -20.09 34.63 24.63
N LEU A 106 -21.16 34.18 25.30
CA LEU A 106 -21.66 32.81 25.16
C LEU A 106 -22.27 32.56 23.78
N ASN A 107 -22.95 33.56 23.21
CA ASN A 107 -23.53 33.44 21.88
C ASN A 107 -22.44 33.40 20.78
N GLU A 108 -21.42 34.25 20.88
CA GLU A 108 -20.27 34.27 19.96
C GLU A 108 -19.37 33.04 20.14
N GLY A 109 -19.25 32.52 21.37
CA GLY A 109 -18.43 31.33 21.68
C GLY A 109 -19.12 30.00 21.35
N LYS A 110 -20.40 30.02 20.98
CA LYS A 110 -21.11 28.81 20.56
C LYS A 110 -20.71 28.51 19.12
N ALA A 111 -20.19 27.30 18.88
CA ALA A 111 -20.01 26.80 17.53
C ALA A 111 -21.36 26.88 16.80
N GLU A 112 -21.48 27.82 15.86
CA GLU A 112 -22.70 27.99 15.09
C GLU A 112 -22.98 26.72 14.28
N LYS A 113 -24.25 26.52 13.91
CA LYS A 113 -24.55 25.65 12.77
C LYS A 113 -23.79 26.23 11.59
N ALA A 114 -23.22 25.37 10.73
CA ALA A 114 -22.60 25.81 9.49
C ALA A 114 -23.49 26.84 8.79
N ALA A 115 -22.95 28.01 8.46
CA ALA A 115 -23.71 29.03 7.75
C ALA A 115 -24.17 28.48 6.40
N SER A 116 -25.48 28.50 6.15
CA SER A 116 -26.09 28.03 4.89
C SER A 116 -25.73 26.59 4.49
N PRO A 117 -26.06 25.58 5.30
CA PRO A 117 -25.70 24.20 4.99
C PRO A 117 -26.51 23.69 3.79
N THR A 118 -25.83 23.09 2.82
CA THR A 118 -26.49 22.43 1.70
C THR A 118 -26.83 20.99 2.07
N ALA A 119 -28.08 20.59 1.85
CA ALA A 119 -28.52 19.23 2.14
C ALA A 119 -27.71 18.20 1.33
N GLY A 120 -27.19 17.18 2.03
CA GLY A 120 -26.38 16.12 1.43
C GLY A 120 -24.88 16.40 1.36
N HIS A 121 -24.43 17.61 1.73
CA HIS A 121 -23.01 17.87 1.95
C HIS A 121 -22.58 17.41 3.35
N PHE A 122 -21.29 17.07 3.50
CA PHE A 122 -20.68 16.81 4.78
C PHE A 122 -20.30 18.10 5.49
N ALA A 123 -20.24 18.04 6.83
CA ALA A 123 -19.66 19.13 7.62
C ALA A 123 -18.15 19.22 7.40
N GLY A 124 -17.64 20.43 7.20
CA GLY A 124 -16.22 20.78 7.28
C GLY A 124 -15.92 21.51 8.59
N LEU A 125 -14.63 21.81 8.79
CA LEU A 125 -14.17 22.72 9.85
C LEU A 125 -13.37 23.85 9.21
N ASP A 126 -13.54 25.07 9.70
CA ASP A 126 -12.64 26.19 9.35
C ASP A 126 -11.30 26.11 10.12
N ALA A 127 -10.40 27.06 9.86
CA ALA A 127 -9.09 27.11 10.52
C ALA A 127 -9.15 27.30 12.05
N SER A 128 -10.31 27.73 12.57
CA SER A 128 -10.55 27.92 14.00
C SER A 128 -11.32 26.76 14.62
N GLY A 129 -11.66 25.72 13.85
CA GLY A 129 -12.41 24.55 14.30
C GLY A 129 -13.93 24.74 14.33
N ASN A 130 -14.48 25.78 13.70
CA ASN A 130 -15.93 25.98 13.62
C ASN A 130 -16.54 25.14 12.49
N PRO A 131 -17.76 24.58 12.66
CA PRO A 131 -18.45 23.84 11.60
C PRO A 131 -18.74 24.70 10.37
N THR A 132 -18.43 24.17 9.18
CA THR A 132 -18.74 24.78 7.88
C THR A 132 -19.43 23.79 6.96
N ASP A 133 -20.05 24.27 5.88
CA ASP A 133 -20.41 23.39 4.77
C ASP A 133 -19.10 23.08 4.02
N SER A 134 -18.72 21.80 3.95
CA SER A 134 -17.50 21.40 3.24
C SER A 134 -17.56 21.65 1.74
N GLY A 135 -18.76 21.85 1.19
CA GLY A 135 -19.03 21.85 -0.24
C GLY A 135 -18.89 20.46 -0.87
N LYS A 136 -18.71 19.40 -0.06
CA LYS A 136 -18.47 18.04 -0.53
C LYS A 136 -19.61 17.12 -0.13
N LYS A 137 -20.13 16.37 -1.10
CA LYS A 137 -21.08 15.27 -0.89
C LYS A 137 -20.37 13.91 -1.02
N PRO A 138 -21.00 12.79 -0.61
CA PRO A 138 -20.43 11.45 -0.78
C PRO A 138 -19.88 11.17 -2.19
N GLY A 139 -20.56 11.66 -3.22
CA GLY A 139 -20.16 11.49 -4.62
C GLY A 139 -18.88 12.24 -5.04
N ASP A 140 -18.40 13.21 -4.26
CA ASP A 140 -17.15 13.94 -4.58
C ASP A 140 -15.90 13.22 -4.07
N PHE A 141 -16.07 12.29 -3.12
CA PHE A 141 -14.98 11.44 -2.59
C PHE A 141 -14.97 10.04 -3.20
N ALA A 142 -16.12 9.57 -3.68
CA ALA A 142 -16.12 8.47 -4.60
C ALA A 142 -15.41 8.93 -5.88
N ALA A 143 -14.41 8.18 -6.35
CA ALA A 143 -14.12 8.22 -7.77
C ALA A 143 -15.45 8.00 -8.50
N ALA A 144 -15.84 8.90 -9.41
CA ALA A 144 -17.11 8.87 -10.14
C ALA A 144 -17.50 7.47 -10.67
N SER A 145 -16.49 6.62 -10.85
CA SER A 145 -16.52 5.18 -10.67
C SER A 145 -15.07 4.77 -10.41
N HIS A 146 -14.69 4.17 -9.27
CA HIS A 146 -13.58 3.22 -9.36
C HIS A 146 -14.19 1.89 -9.74
N THR A 147 -14.58 1.81 -11.00
CA THR A 147 -14.92 0.53 -11.57
C THR A 147 -13.60 -0.17 -11.86
N HIS A 148 -13.55 -1.48 -11.64
CA HIS A 148 -12.44 -2.30 -12.12
C HIS A 148 -12.44 -2.44 -13.66
N THR A 149 -13.12 -1.54 -14.39
CA THR A 149 -13.21 -1.57 -15.86
C THR A 149 -11.84 -1.45 -16.53
N ASP A 150 -10.87 -0.84 -15.84
CA ASP A 150 -9.48 -0.72 -16.30
C ASP A 150 -8.56 -1.82 -15.75
N LYS A 151 -9.01 -2.60 -14.76
CA LYS A 151 -8.36 -3.90 -14.49
C LYS A 151 -8.86 -4.84 -15.55
N ALA A 152 -8.08 -4.97 -16.61
CA ALA A 152 -8.29 -5.94 -17.66
C ALA A 152 -8.27 -7.36 -17.08
N ASP A 153 -9.38 -7.82 -16.50
CA ASP A 153 -9.65 -9.23 -16.25
C ASP A 153 -9.63 -10.03 -17.57
N LYS A 154 -9.67 -9.33 -18.71
CA LYS A 154 -9.57 -9.89 -20.05
C LYS A 154 -8.64 -9.05 -20.90
N VAL A 155 -7.63 -9.72 -21.46
CA VAL A 155 -6.82 -9.19 -22.57
C VAL A 155 -7.77 -8.79 -23.72
N LYS A 156 -7.72 -7.52 -24.16
CA LYS A 156 -8.45 -7.08 -25.36
C LYS A 156 -7.76 -7.67 -26.60
N ASN A 157 -8.52 -8.27 -27.51
CA ASN A 157 -8.04 -8.88 -28.76
C ASN A 157 -7.08 -10.08 -28.59
N ALA A 158 -7.26 -10.89 -27.55
CA ALA A 158 -6.47 -12.11 -27.38
C ALA A 158 -6.67 -13.08 -28.56
N THR A 159 -5.56 -13.59 -29.10
CA THR A 159 -5.55 -14.59 -30.16
C THR A 159 -5.55 -15.99 -29.52
N ALA A 160 -6.48 -16.84 -29.95
CA ALA A 160 -6.55 -18.21 -29.45
C ALA A 160 -5.24 -18.98 -29.73
N GLY A 161 -4.71 -19.64 -28.70
CA GLY A 161 -3.46 -20.41 -28.79
C GLY A 161 -2.19 -19.62 -28.47
N HIS A 162 -2.28 -18.29 -28.28
CA HIS A 162 -1.18 -17.51 -27.72
C HIS A 162 -1.16 -17.61 -26.18
N PHE A 163 0.01 -17.43 -25.59
CA PHE A 163 0.20 -17.32 -24.15
C PHE A 163 -0.12 -15.90 -23.66
N ALA A 164 -0.50 -15.79 -22.38
CA ALA A 164 -0.63 -14.50 -21.72
C ALA A 164 0.74 -13.84 -21.48
N GLY A 165 0.80 -12.52 -21.65
CA GLY A 165 1.94 -11.68 -21.32
C GLY A 165 1.57 -10.60 -20.29
N LEU A 166 2.55 -9.79 -19.91
CA LEU A 166 2.38 -8.61 -19.07
C LEU A 166 3.00 -7.39 -19.77
N ASP A 167 2.31 -6.23 -19.72
CA ASP A 167 2.92 -4.95 -20.10
C ASP A 167 3.83 -4.39 -18.99
N SER A 168 4.48 -3.25 -19.24
CA SER A 168 5.39 -2.59 -18.28
C SER A 168 4.71 -2.13 -16.99
N SER A 169 3.38 -2.07 -16.97
CA SER A 169 2.58 -1.65 -15.82
C SER A 169 1.97 -2.85 -15.08
N GLY A 170 2.25 -4.09 -15.53
CA GLY A 170 1.73 -5.32 -14.95
C GLY A 170 0.33 -5.70 -15.41
N ASN A 171 -0.20 -5.10 -16.48
CA ASN A 171 -1.50 -5.50 -17.04
C ASN A 171 -1.35 -6.70 -17.97
N LEU A 172 -2.35 -7.59 -17.97
CA LEU A 172 -2.40 -8.76 -18.87
C LEU A 172 -2.47 -8.32 -20.34
N THR A 173 -1.64 -8.93 -21.19
CA THR A 173 -1.60 -8.72 -22.64
C THR A 173 -1.57 -10.05 -23.40
N ASP A 174 -1.84 -10.01 -24.70
CA ASP A 174 -1.51 -11.13 -25.59
C ASP A 174 0.00 -11.06 -25.84
N SER A 175 0.75 -12.11 -25.49
CA SER A 175 2.20 -12.13 -25.69
C SER A 175 2.62 -12.13 -27.16
N GLY A 176 1.70 -12.45 -28.07
CA GLY A 176 1.98 -12.73 -29.47
C GLY A 176 2.76 -14.04 -29.69
N LYS A 177 2.95 -14.85 -28.63
CA LYS A 177 3.71 -16.10 -28.69
C LYS A 177 2.82 -17.30 -28.46
N LYS A 178 2.97 -18.33 -29.28
CA LYS A 178 2.33 -19.66 -29.14
C LYS A 178 3.38 -20.73 -28.78
N PRO A 179 2.96 -21.93 -28.33
CA PRO A 179 3.90 -23.02 -28.03
C PRO A 179 4.94 -23.29 -29.14
N GLY A 180 4.50 -23.20 -30.40
CA GLY A 180 5.37 -23.41 -31.57
C GLY A 180 6.45 -22.36 -31.79
N ASP A 181 6.37 -21.18 -31.16
CA ASP A 181 7.41 -20.14 -31.28
C ASP A 181 8.60 -20.40 -30.33
N PHE A 182 8.40 -21.26 -29.32
CA PHE A 182 9.45 -21.66 -28.37
C PHE A 182 10.05 -23.03 -28.70
N ALA A 183 9.33 -23.86 -29.45
CA ALA A 183 9.91 -25.05 -30.05
C ALA A 183 10.76 -24.64 -31.26
N ASN A 184 12.06 -24.91 -31.22
CA ASN A 184 12.89 -24.76 -32.41
C ASN A 184 12.29 -25.66 -33.52
N ALA A 185 11.87 -25.07 -34.64
CA ALA A 185 11.20 -25.78 -35.74
C ALA A 185 12.00 -26.97 -36.28
N SER A 186 13.30 -27.02 -36.00
CA SER A 186 14.14 -28.21 -36.13
C SER A 186 15.33 -28.05 -35.18
N HIS A 187 15.29 -28.65 -33.99
CA HIS A 187 16.56 -28.99 -33.35
C HIS A 187 17.07 -30.23 -34.09
N ALA A 188 17.86 -29.99 -35.14
CA ALA A 188 18.59 -31.06 -35.79
C ALA A 188 19.57 -31.63 -34.77
N HIS A 189 19.61 -32.95 -34.65
CA HIS A 189 20.70 -33.68 -33.98
C HIS A 189 21.96 -33.62 -34.86
N ALA A 190 22.39 -32.41 -35.22
CA ALA A 190 23.66 -32.18 -35.91
C ALA A 190 24.80 -32.48 -34.93
N GLY A 191 25.73 -33.34 -35.33
CA GLY A 191 26.87 -33.76 -34.50
C GLY A 191 26.72 -35.13 -33.82
N TYR A 192 25.64 -35.87 -34.08
CA TYR A 192 25.50 -37.27 -33.65
C TYR A 192 25.87 -38.22 -34.80
N ALA A 193 26.36 -39.41 -34.46
CA ALA A 193 26.61 -40.49 -35.42
C ALA A 193 25.64 -41.66 -35.17
N GLU A 194 25.09 -42.21 -36.24
CA GLU A 194 24.39 -43.48 -36.21
C GLU A 194 25.44 -44.60 -36.19
N VAL A 195 25.40 -45.46 -35.17
CA VAL A 195 26.31 -46.61 -35.02
C VAL A 195 25.49 -47.89 -35.06
N LYS A 196 25.88 -48.83 -35.92
CA LYS A 196 25.32 -50.20 -35.97
C LYS A 196 26.41 -51.20 -35.67
N ILE A 197 26.15 -52.11 -34.74
CA ILE A 197 27.13 -53.11 -34.27
C ILE A 197 26.56 -54.49 -34.55
N PHE A 198 27.32 -55.30 -35.28
CA PHE A 198 27.06 -56.73 -35.49
C PHE A 198 28.18 -57.50 -34.82
N SER A 199 27.87 -58.51 -34.01
CA SER A 199 28.88 -59.25 -33.23
C SER A 199 28.78 -60.75 -33.50
N GLY A 200 29.93 -61.44 -33.50
CA GLY A 200 29.99 -62.89 -33.68
C GLY A 200 29.44 -63.36 -35.03
N VAL A 201 29.75 -62.64 -36.10
CA VAL A 201 29.20 -62.93 -37.43
C VAL A 201 29.98 -64.06 -38.09
N SER A 202 29.31 -65.20 -38.30
CA SER A 202 29.88 -66.33 -39.03
C SER A 202 29.80 -66.09 -40.54
N VAL A 203 30.92 -66.23 -41.24
CA VAL A 203 31.02 -66.09 -42.69
C VAL A 203 31.48 -67.41 -43.28
N ALA A 204 30.57 -68.10 -43.98
CA ALA A 204 30.85 -69.39 -44.58
C ALA A 204 31.92 -69.31 -45.68
N ALA A 205 32.72 -70.37 -45.86
CA ALA A 205 33.70 -70.48 -46.95
C ALA A 205 33.06 -70.30 -48.34
N SER A 206 31.79 -70.69 -48.50
CA SER A 206 31.01 -70.52 -49.74
C SER A 206 30.63 -69.08 -50.04
N ALA A 207 30.65 -68.17 -49.06
CA ALA A 207 30.34 -66.76 -49.26
C ALA A 207 31.46 -65.99 -49.98
N TRP A 208 32.66 -66.59 -50.08
CA TRP A 208 33.82 -65.98 -50.70
C TRP A 208 33.87 -66.22 -52.21
N VAL A 209 33.72 -65.14 -52.95
CA VAL A 209 33.77 -65.09 -54.43
C VAL A 209 34.97 -64.27 -54.89
N SER A 210 35.42 -64.48 -56.12
CA SER A 210 36.47 -63.66 -56.72
C SER A 210 35.99 -62.21 -56.87
N ASP A 211 36.83 -61.25 -56.49
CA ASP A 211 36.53 -59.82 -56.54
C ASP A 211 37.80 -59.07 -56.96
N SER A 212 37.67 -58.08 -57.86
CA SER A 212 38.80 -57.33 -58.43
C SER A 212 39.01 -55.96 -57.79
N THR A 213 38.24 -55.60 -56.75
CA THR A 213 38.32 -54.28 -56.08
C THR A 213 39.71 -54.03 -55.50
N TYR A 214 40.32 -55.06 -54.89
CA TYR A 214 41.64 -54.97 -54.29
C TYR A 214 42.53 -56.09 -54.82
N ALA A 215 43.54 -55.76 -55.62
CA ALA A 215 44.42 -56.75 -56.26
C ALA A 215 45.15 -57.66 -55.25
N ALA A 216 45.51 -57.14 -54.07
CA ALA A 216 46.15 -57.91 -52.99
C ALA A 216 45.17 -58.84 -52.23
N TYR A 217 43.86 -58.61 -52.37
CA TYR A 217 42.80 -59.36 -51.70
C TYR A 217 41.72 -59.77 -52.71
N PRO A 218 42.03 -60.75 -53.59
CA PRO A 218 41.21 -61.08 -54.75
C PRO A 218 39.93 -61.87 -54.41
N TYR A 219 39.64 -62.08 -53.13
CA TYR A 219 38.42 -62.75 -52.67
C TYR A 219 37.63 -61.83 -51.77
N ALA A 220 36.30 -61.79 -51.93
CA ALA A 220 35.42 -61.01 -51.08
C ALA A 220 34.21 -61.82 -50.61
N ALA A 221 33.72 -61.51 -49.41
CA ALA A 221 32.46 -61.99 -48.89
C ALA A 221 31.56 -60.80 -48.52
N SER A 222 30.30 -60.85 -48.96
CA SER A 222 29.29 -59.85 -48.61
C SER A 222 28.47 -60.35 -47.42
N ILE A 223 28.59 -59.66 -46.30
CA ILE A 223 27.95 -59.99 -45.04
C ILE A 223 26.64 -59.21 -44.96
N ALA A 224 25.54 -59.87 -44.59
CA ALA A 224 24.26 -59.21 -44.36
C ALA A 224 24.31 -58.40 -43.05
N CYS A 225 24.16 -57.08 -43.18
CA CYS A 225 24.16 -56.12 -42.09
C CYS A 225 22.92 -55.20 -42.23
N PRO A 226 21.73 -55.65 -41.77
CA PRO A 226 20.49 -54.89 -41.93
C PRO A 226 20.59 -53.44 -41.44
N GLY A 227 20.10 -52.51 -42.26
CA GLY A 227 20.11 -51.08 -41.98
C GLY A 227 21.42 -50.35 -42.32
N VAL A 228 22.51 -51.05 -42.63
CA VAL A 228 23.72 -50.41 -43.16
C VAL A 228 23.42 -49.81 -44.54
N THR A 229 24.04 -48.67 -44.82
CA THR A 229 23.97 -47.97 -46.12
C THR A 229 25.38 -47.72 -46.62
N ALA A 230 25.53 -47.33 -47.89
CA ALA A 230 26.82 -46.98 -48.48
C ALA A 230 27.51 -45.77 -47.80
N SER A 231 26.79 -44.99 -46.99
CA SER A 231 27.35 -43.85 -46.25
C SER A 231 27.93 -44.23 -44.88
N HIS A 232 27.76 -45.49 -44.44
CA HIS A 232 28.41 -45.95 -43.22
C HIS A 232 29.89 -46.27 -43.49
N VAL A 233 30.73 -46.08 -42.48
CA VAL A 233 32.13 -46.53 -42.50
C VAL A 233 32.20 -47.78 -41.62
N PRO A 234 32.43 -48.97 -42.20
CA PRO A 234 32.56 -50.20 -41.44
C PRO A 234 33.98 -50.36 -40.86
N GLU A 235 34.04 -50.67 -39.58
CA GLU A 235 35.23 -51.17 -38.88
C GLU A 235 35.01 -52.65 -38.55
N VAL A 236 35.91 -53.51 -39.03
CA VAL A 236 35.78 -54.96 -38.90
C VAL A 236 36.88 -55.49 -38.00
N VAL A 237 36.49 -56.15 -36.91
CA VAL A 237 37.39 -56.84 -36.00
C VAL A 237 37.25 -58.34 -36.23
N PHE A 238 38.33 -58.97 -36.68
CA PHE A 238 38.41 -60.41 -36.86
C PHE A 238 38.76 -61.12 -35.54
N GLY A 239 38.41 -62.41 -35.43
CA GLY A 239 38.88 -63.25 -34.33
C GLY A 239 40.41 -63.36 -34.29
N ALA A 240 40.98 -63.74 -33.14
CA ALA A 240 42.44 -63.76 -32.94
C ALA A 240 43.18 -64.64 -33.97
N THR A 241 42.61 -65.79 -34.35
CA THR A 241 43.17 -66.69 -35.36
C THR A 241 43.17 -66.04 -36.74
N GLU A 242 42.04 -65.47 -37.14
CA GLU A 242 41.89 -64.78 -38.42
C GLU A 242 42.78 -63.55 -38.50
N ALA A 243 42.86 -62.74 -37.44
CA ALA A 243 43.72 -61.56 -37.37
C ALA A 243 45.21 -61.92 -37.46
N ALA A 244 45.66 -62.97 -36.75
CA ALA A 244 47.04 -63.43 -36.79
C ALA A 244 47.46 -64.02 -38.15
N SER A 245 46.50 -64.50 -38.95
CA SER A 245 46.77 -65.08 -40.26
C SER A 245 47.31 -64.07 -41.29
N GLY A 246 47.04 -62.77 -41.09
CA GLY A 246 47.34 -61.73 -42.08
C GLY A 246 46.55 -61.84 -43.38
N ASN A 247 45.56 -62.76 -43.45
CA ASN A 247 44.85 -63.07 -44.69
C ASN A 247 43.79 -62.02 -45.07
N PHE A 248 43.29 -61.24 -44.12
CA PHE A 248 42.16 -60.34 -44.34
C PHE A 248 42.58 -58.89 -44.51
N ALA A 249 41.91 -58.18 -45.40
CA ALA A 249 42.18 -56.77 -45.63
C ALA A 249 41.84 -55.94 -44.39
N PRO A 250 42.59 -54.86 -44.11
CA PRO A 250 42.27 -53.91 -43.05
C PRO A 250 41.08 -53.00 -43.41
N VAL A 251 40.49 -53.17 -44.59
CA VAL A 251 39.40 -52.35 -45.13
C VAL A 251 38.18 -53.21 -45.43
N ALA A 252 37.00 -52.64 -45.22
CA ALA A 252 35.72 -53.20 -45.60
C ALA A 252 34.87 -52.10 -46.27
N LEU A 253 33.93 -52.49 -47.12
CA LEU A 253 33.03 -51.55 -47.80
C LEU A 253 31.59 -51.82 -47.40
N SER A 254 30.86 -50.78 -47.01
CA SER A 254 29.43 -50.87 -46.76
C SER A 254 28.63 -50.74 -48.06
N GLY A 255 27.53 -51.48 -48.17
CA GLY A 255 26.52 -51.33 -49.21
C GLY A 255 25.12 -51.22 -48.61
N SER A 256 24.09 -51.34 -49.45
CA SER A 256 22.70 -51.43 -48.98
C SER A 256 22.50 -52.72 -48.20
N GLY A 257 22.36 -52.61 -46.87
CA GLY A 257 22.16 -53.73 -45.95
C GLY A 257 23.33 -54.71 -45.87
N THR A 258 24.54 -54.32 -46.29
CA THR A 258 25.68 -55.25 -46.38
C THR A 258 27.01 -54.61 -46.00
N VAL A 259 27.94 -55.43 -45.54
CA VAL A 259 29.36 -55.08 -45.39
C VAL A 259 30.19 -56.12 -46.12
N LYS A 260 31.02 -55.69 -47.05
CA LYS A 260 31.91 -56.54 -47.83
C LYS A 260 33.30 -56.54 -47.20
N ILE A 261 33.81 -57.73 -46.91
CA ILE A 261 35.17 -57.98 -46.41
C ILE A 261 36.00 -58.71 -47.47
N TYR A 262 37.32 -58.61 -47.37
CA TYR A 262 38.25 -59.10 -48.39
C TYR A 262 39.36 -59.99 -47.82
N ALA A 263 39.86 -60.94 -48.61
CA ALA A 263 40.89 -61.89 -48.24
C ALA A 263 41.90 -62.14 -49.37
N ALA A 264 43.16 -62.38 -49.00
CA ALA A 264 44.27 -62.66 -49.90
C ALA A 264 44.20 -64.08 -50.46
N THR A 265 43.77 -65.03 -49.63
CA THR A 265 43.47 -66.42 -49.98
C THR A 265 42.05 -66.77 -49.58
N LYS A 266 41.37 -67.57 -50.40
CA LYS A 266 39.99 -67.99 -50.14
C LYS A 266 39.93 -68.86 -48.88
N PRO A 267 39.17 -68.46 -47.84
CA PRO A 267 38.99 -69.30 -46.66
C PRO A 267 38.38 -70.66 -47.00
N THR A 268 38.91 -71.72 -46.41
CA THR A 268 38.48 -73.11 -46.63
C THR A 268 37.46 -73.59 -45.61
N ALA A 269 37.31 -72.89 -44.49
CA ALA A 269 36.31 -73.10 -43.45
C ALA A 269 35.54 -71.80 -43.17
N ALA A 270 34.43 -71.90 -42.43
CA ALA A 270 33.73 -70.72 -41.95
C ALA A 270 34.62 -69.95 -40.97
N ILE A 271 34.65 -68.62 -41.09
CA ILE A 271 35.36 -67.74 -40.17
C ILE A 271 34.39 -67.02 -39.26
N THR A 272 34.86 -66.56 -38.10
CA THR A 272 34.07 -65.70 -37.22
C THR A 272 34.63 -64.28 -37.21
N VAL A 273 33.81 -63.32 -37.62
CA VAL A 273 34.08 -61.89 -37.46
C VAL A 273 33.58 -61.47 -36.07
N GLN A 274 34.50 -61.03 -35.21
CA GLN A 274 34.20 -60.71 -33.81
C GLN A 274 33.23 -59.54 -33.70
N SER A 275 33.47 -58.46 -34.45
CA SER A 275 32.54 -57.34 -34.57
C SER A 275 32.65 -56.61 -35.91
N ILE A 276 31.54 -56.01 -36.32
CA ILE A 276 31.43 -55.07 -37.43
C ILE A 276 30.72 -53.83 -36.89
N THR A 277 31.43 -52.71 -36.81
CA THR A 277 30.90 -51.42 -36.38
C THR A 277 30.75 -50.50 -37.58
N CYS A 278 29.52 -50.17 -37.95
CA CYS A 278 29.21 -49.28 -39.06
C CYS A 278 28.81 -47.90 -38.52
N ILE A 279 29.56 -46.85 -38.85
CA ILE A 279 29.35 -45.49 -38.33
C ILE A 279 28.98 -44.54 -39.47
N LYS A 280 27.91 -43.76 -39.33
CA LYS A 280 27.57 -42.69 -40.28
C LYS A 280 27.22 -41.40 -39.52
N ALA A 281 27.62 -40.24 -40.06
CA ALA A 281 27.17 -38.96 -39.51
C ALA A 281 25.66 -38.76 -39.76
N VAL A 282 24.93 -38.27 -38.75
CA VAL A 282 23.54 -37.83 -38.92
C VAL A 282 23.57 -36.33 -39.20
N SER A 283 23.20 -35.94 -40.41
CA SER A 283 22.98 -34.57 -40.84
C SER A 283 21.56 -34.11 -40.54
#